data_AF-A0A817JKC6-F1
#
_entry.id   AF-A0A817JKC6-F1
#
_cell.length_a   1.000
_cell.length_b   1.000
_cell.length_c   1.000
_cell.angle_alpha   90.00
_cell.angle_beta   90.00
_cell.angle_gamma   90.00
#
_symmetry.space_group_name_H-M   'P 1'
#
loop_
_entity.id
_entity.type
_entity.pdbx_description
1 polymer ?
#
loop_
_entity_poly.entity_id
_entity_poly.type
_entity_poly.pdbx_seq_one_letter_code
_entity_poly.pdbx_strand_id
1 'polypeptide(L)'
;MKRCDLEPNHSHFLLFDGEASSAHSVLFQRAEIEKHSRRINATMGAFTPIVMVLVEGGALSIRTICQALESNTPLVVVKVST
;
A
#
# COMPACT_ATOMS: atom_id res chain seq x y z
N MET A 1 -23.20 6.13 9.41
CA MET A 1 -21.84 6.12 8.83
C MET A 1 -20.85 6.38 9.94
N LYS A 2 -19.91 5.46 10.18
CA LYS A 2 -18.80 5.69 11.11
C LYS A 2 -17.83 6.64 10.39
N ARG A 3 -17.62 7.85 10.91
CA ARG A 3 -16.58 8.74 10.42
C ARG A 3 -15.25 8.26 11.01
N CYS A 4 -14.23 8.15 10.18
CA CYS A 4 -12.85 7.97 10.63
C CYS A 4 -12.16 9.32 10.42
N ASP A 5 -11.69 9.92 11.51
CA ASP A 5 -10.89 11.14 11.45
C ASP A 5 -9.50 10.83 10.89
N LEU A 6 -8.81 11.87 10.40
CA LEU A 6 -7.42 11.73 9.94
C LEU A 6 -6.50 11.47 11.13
N GLU A 7 -5.60 10.49 11.01
CA GLU A 7 -4.64 10.13 12.05
C GLU A 7 -3.58 11.25 12.23
N PRO A 8 -3.45 11.87 13.42
CA PRO A 8 -2.63 13.07 13.62
C PRO A 8 -1.12 12.85 13.47
N ASN A 9 -0.64 11.61 13.53
CA ASN A 9 0.79 11.31 13.47
C ASN A 9 1.35 11.12 12.04
N HIS A 10 0.54 11.31 10.99
CA HIS A 10 1.03 11.29 9.61
C HIS A 10 1.69 12.62 9.21
N SER A 11 2.76 12.55 8.42
CA SER A 11 3.45 13.74 7.91
C SER A 11 2.80 14.31 6.65
N HIS A 12 2.18 13.46 5.83
CA HIS A 12 1.56 13.82 4.56
C HIS A 12 0.29 12.98 4.34
N PHE A 13 -0.68 13.54 3.64
CA PHE A 13 -1.92 12.85 3.26
C PHE A 13 -2.10 12.90 1.74
N LEU A 14 -2.44 11.75 1.15
CA LEU A 14 -2.94 11.67 -0.22
C LEU A 14 -4.44 11.35 -0.13
N LEU A 15 -5.27 12.34 -0.44
CA LEU A 15 -6.72 12.22 -0.41
C LEU A 15 -7.22 11.93 -1.83
N PHE A 16 -7.95 10.83 -2.00
CA PHE A 16 -8.47 10.39 -3.28
C PHE A 16 -9.99 10.59 -3.32
N ASP A 17 -10.45 11.41 -4.26
CA ASP A 17 -11.87 11.62 -4.50
C ASP A 17 -12.43 10.53 -5.42
N GLY A 18 -13.64 10.05 -5.12
CA GLY A 18 -14.35 9.08 -5.96
C GLY A 18 -15.79 8.84 -5.51
N GLU A 19 -16.67 8.56 -6.49
CA GLU A 19 -18.05 8.18 -6.21
C GLU A 19 -18.07 6.83 -5.47
N ALA A 20 -18.40 6.86 -4.18
CA ALA A 20 -18.52 5.69 -3.30
C ALA A 20 -17.30 4.74 -3.33
N SER A 21 -16.18 5.19 -2.76
CA SER A 21 -15.27 4.45 -1.86
C SER A 21 -15.27 2.91 -1.92
N SER A 22 -15.06 2.30 -3.09
CA SER A 22 -14.69 0.88 -3.07
C SER A 22 -13.26 0.83 -2.55
N ALA A 23 -12.98 0.04 -1.51
CA ALA A 23 -11.61 -0.17 -1.04
C ALA A 23 -10.66 -0.58 -2.19
N HIS A 24 -11.22 -1.13 -3.28
CA HIS A 24 -10.52 -1.46 -4.51
C HIS A 24 -9.91 -0.26 -5.25
N SER A 25 -10.63 0.85 -5.41
CA SER A 25 -10.09 2.00 -6.15
C SER A 25 -8.89 2.61 -5.43
N VAL A 26 -8.96 2.68 -4.10
CA VAL A 26 -7.87 3.17 -3.24
C VAL A 26 -6.65 2.24 -3.32
N LEU A 27 -6.86 0.92 -3.29
CA LEU A 27 -5.77 -0.05 -3.43
C LEU A 27 -5.09 0.04 -4.79
N PHE A 28 -5.84 0.26 -5.86
CA PHE A 28 -5.28 0.43 -7.20
C PHE A 28 -4.42 1.71 -7.30
N GLN A 29 -4.92 2.84 -6.78
CA GLN A 29 -4.17 4.10 -6.77
C GLN A 29 -2.87 3.98 -5.96
N ARG A 30 -2.90 3.30 -4.82
CA ARG A 30 -1.71 2.99 -4.04
C ARG A 30 -0.69 2.17 -4.85
N ALA A 31 -1.13 1.13 -5.54
CA ALA A 31 -0.24 0.27 -6.33
C ALA A 31 0.48 1.04 -7.45
N GLU A 32 -0.20 1.97 -8.13
CA GLU A 32 0.43 2.80 -9.15
C GLU A 32 1.47 3.76 -8.57
N ILE A 33 1.24 4.32 -7.37
CA ILE A 33 2.22 5.14 -6.66
C ILE A 33 3.48 4.32 -6.33
N GLU A 34 3.31 3.10 -5.80
CA GLU A 34 4.43 2.20 -5.51
C GLU A 34 5.24 1.89 -6.77
N LYS A 35 4.56 1.56 -7.88
CA LYS A 35 5.20 1.29 -9.17
C LYS A 35 5.99 2.49 -9.70
N HIS A 36 5.44 3.72 -9.57
CA HIS A 36 6.15 4.93 -9.97
C HIS A 36 7.36 5.18 -9.06
N SER A 37 7.22 4.93 -7.76
CA SER A 37 8.27 5.11 -6.76
C SER A 37 9.49 4.24 -7.01
N ARG A 38 9.29 3.00 -7.52
CA ARG A 38 10.40 2.11 -7.93
C ARG A 38 11.29 2.73 -9.00
N ARG A 39 10.72 3.59 -9.87
CA ARG A 39 11.38 4.14 -11.05
C ARG A 39 11.98 5.53 -10.83
N ILE A 40 11.77 6.16 -9.67
CA ILE A 40 12.25 7.53 -9.38
C ILE A 40 13.76 7.66 -9.62
N ASN A 41 14.55 6.66 -9.23
CA ASN A 41 16.01 6.67 -9.38
C ASN A 41 16.50 5.93 -10.64
N ALA A 42 15.61 5.53 -11.54
CA ALA A 42 15.95 4.70 -12.71
C ALA A 42 16.95 5.41 -13.66
N THR A 43 16.98 6.75 -13.64
CA THR A 43 17.95 7.57 -14.39
C THR A 43 19.39 7.36 -13.93
N MET A 44 19.62 6.88 -12.70
CA MET A 44 20.93 6.52 -12.16
C MET A 44 21.24 5.01 -12.29
N GLY A 45 20.43 4.26 -13.05
CA GLY A 45 20.59 2.81 -13.21
C GLY A 45 20.21 1.99 -11.98
N ALA A 46 19.59 2.62 -10.97
CA ALA A 46 19.16 1.97 -9.74
C ALA A 46 17.63 2.05 -9.57
N PHE A 47 17.03 0.99 -9.02
CA PHE A 47 15.63 0.98 -8.65
C PHE A 47 15.47 1.18 -7.15
N THR A 48 14.44 1.92 -6.74
CA THR A 48 14.08 2.02 -5.33
C THR A 48 13.39 0.71 -4.91
N PRO A 49 13.95 -0.06 -3.96
CA PRO A 49 13.30 -1.28 -3.49
C PRO A 49 12.04 -0.93 -2.70
N ILE A 50 11.00 -1.73 -2.86
CA ILE A 50 9.74 -1.64 -2.09
C ILE A 50 9.53 -2.97 -1.40
N VAL A 51 9.11 -2.92 -0.13
CA VAL A 51 8.81 -4.08 0.71
C VAL A 51 7.44 -3.86 1.35
N MET A 52 6.65 -4.93 1.45
CA MET A 52 5.37 -4.94 2.16
C MET A 52 5.53 -5.60 3.53
N VAL A 53 4.93 -5.01 4.56
CA VAL A 53 4.90 -5.57 5.93
C VAL A 53 3.46 -5.86 6.32
N LEU A 54 3.19 -7.10 6.73
CA LEU A 54 1.90 -7.53 7.26
C LEU A 54 1.99 -7.72 8.78
N VAL A 55 1.18 -6.97 9.52
CA VAL A 55 1.09 -7.05 10.99
C VAL A 55 -0.20 -7.77 11.41
N GLU A 56 -1.34 -7.31 10.90
CA GLU A 56 -2.65 -7.95 11.05
C GLU A 56 -3.37 -7.99 9.69
N GLY A 57 -4.34 -8.89 9.53
CA GLY A 57 -4.96 -9.12 8.22
C GLY A 57 -6.45 -9.44 8.25
N GLY A 58 -7.13 -9.07 7.16
CA GLY A 58 -8.47 -9.51 6.80
C GLY A 58 -8.55 -9.85 5.30
N ALA A 59 -9.76 -10.13 4.80
CA ALA A 59 -9.96 -10.55 3.40
C ALA A 59 -9.40 -9.56 2.36
N LEU A 60 -9.47 -8.25 2.65
CA LEU A 60 -8.90 -7.21 1.79
C LEU A 60 -7.36 -7.23 1.81
N SER A 61 -6.74 -7.46 2.96
CA SER A 61 -5.28 -7.56 3.10
C SER A 61 -4.71 -8.71 2.26
N ILE A 62 -5.40 -9.86 2.21
CA ILE A 62 -4.98 -11.02 1.40
C ILE A 62 -4.93 -10.65 -0.09
N ARG A 63 -5.93 -9.91 -0.60
CA ARG A 63 -5.92 -9.46 -2.00
C ARG A 63 -4.74 -8.54 -2.30
N THR A 64 -4.47 -7.58 -1.42
CA THR A 64 -3.33 -6.67 -1.56
C THR A 64 -2.00 -7.44 -1.53
N ILE A 65 -1.89 -8.46 -0.67
CA ILE A 65 -0.71 -9.33 -0.62
C ILE A 65 -0.50 -10.05 -1.95
N CYS A 66 -1.54 -10.67 -2.51
CA CYS A 66 -1.44 -11.36 -3.80
C CYS A 66 -0.94 -10.43 -4.89
N GLN A 67 -1.50 -9.22 -4.99
CA GLN A 67 -1.05 -8.20 -5.96
C GLN A 67 0.40 -7.76 -5.75
N ALA A 68 0.82 -7.60 -4.49
CA ALA A 68 2.19 -7.23 -4.16
C ALA A 68 3.19 -8.33 -4.58
N LEU A 69 2.85 -9.60 -4.34
CA LEU A 69 3.65 -10.76 -4.71
C LEU A 69 3.74 -10.92 -6.24
N GLU A 70 2.63 -10.74 -6.97
CA GLU A 70 2.62 -10.72 -8.45
C GLU A 70 3.54 -9.63 -9.02
N SER A 71 3.72 -8.53 -8.27
CA SER A 71 4.61 -7.42 -8.63
C SER A 71 6.05 -7.59 -8.14
N ASN A 72 6.44 -8.79 -7.69
CA ASN A 72 7.75 -9.09 -7.09
C ASN A 72 8.11 -8.16 -5.91
N THR A 73 7.12 -7.79 -5.09
CA THR A 73 7.33 -7.07 -3.83
C THR A 73 7.59 -8.09 -2.73
N PRO A 74 8.76 -8.07 -2.05
CA PRO A 74 8.98 -8.91 -0.89
C PRO A 74 7.94 -8.62 0.21
N LEU A 75 7.45 -9.68 0.84
CA LEU A 75 6.51 -9.62 1.95
C LEU A 75 7.18 -10.07 3.23
N VAL A 76 7.08 -9.25 4.28
CA VAL A 76 7.44 -9.59 5.65
C VAL A 76 6.16 -9.84 6.44
N VAL A 77 6.00 -11.05 6.98
CA VAL A 77 4.87 -11.40 7.85
C VAL A 77 5.33 -11.38 9.30
N VAL A 78 4.73 -10.49 10.10
CA VAL A 78 5.07 -10.36 11.51
C VAL A 78 4.21 -11.32 12.33
N LYS A 79 4.86 -12.21 13.07
CA LYS A 79 4.17 -13.04 14.07
C LYS A 79 3.86 -12.18 15.29
N VAL A 80 2.58 -11.91 15.52
CA VAL A 80 2.13 -11.23 16.73
C VAL A 80 2.33 -12.17 17.92
N SER A 81 3.01 -11.68 18.95
CA SER A 81 3.13 -12.37 20.22
C SER A 81 1.95 -11.93 21.09
N THR A 82 0.99 -12.83 21.27
CA THR A 82 -0.06 -12.74 22.29
C THR A 82 0.49 -13.12 23.65
#